data_AF-A0A1Q6YXX6-F1
#
_entry.id   AF-A0A1Q6YXX6-F1
#
_cell.length_a   1.000
_cell.length_b   1.000
_cell.length_c   1.000
_cell.angle_alpha   90.00
_cell.angle_beta   90.00
_cell.angle_gamma   90.00
#
_symmetry.space_group_name_H-M   'P 1'
#
loop_
_entity.id
_entity.type
_entity.pdbx_description
1 polymer ?
#
loop_
_entity_poly.entity_id
_entity_poly.type
_entity_poly.pdbx_seq_one_letter_code
_entity_poly.pdbx_strand_id
1 'polypeptide(L)'
;MIPPTDGSVIDREDQGKGELAMTQLTDVLATSVDVADVLRKLEALVEHWQHTAERFRVQWQESEWYLGETRATVAHVQEQLTSMRETYGWLEHAYREVEPRLHEAAHERDDANRDLVEARAAHEALLRQHLEMAAELAGARHDVEAMRRFAETVQQKLDAERARGDALAAELEAVRRRAERRSKSRTHHPDLIAEVHAVDGQLLFHGCPSNVSLTGLALALDEPLAESLDFVKVTIYGPAVGRPIEAIGRLVWRQSADQSCQGGCELLDMSPEGRKTLEEALATAA
;
A
#
# COMPACT_ATOMS: atom_id res chain seq x y z
N MET A 1 -71.52 -63.60 -9.14
CA MET A 1 -72.85 -63.42 -9.76
C MET A 1 -73.21 -64.71 -10.48
N ILE A 2 -74.15 -65.45 -9.91
CA ILE A 2 -74.71 -66.70 -10.42
C ILE A 2 -76.11 -66.34 -10.94
N PRO A 3 -76.54 -66.74 -12.16
CA PRO A 3 -77.93 -66.58 -12.55
C PRO A 3 -78.78 -67.78 -12.09
N PRO A 4 -80.06 -67.58 -11.72
CA PRO A 4 -80.97 -68.64 -11.29
C PRO A 4 -81.70 -69.25 -12.50
N THR A 5 -82.19 -70.48 -12.35
CA THR A 5 -83.15 -71.08 -13.29
C THR A 5 -84.33 -71.66 -12.53
N ASP A 6 -85.51 -71.19 -12.93
CA ASP A 6 -86.84 -71.60 -12.52
C ASP A 6 -87.22 -73.02 -12.98
N GLY A 7 -88.21 -73.60 -12.29
CA GLY A 7 -89.01 -74.75 -12.74
C GLY A 7 -89.68 -75.47 -11.56
N SER A 8 -90.94 -75.15 -11.20
CA SER A 8 -92.18 -75.70 -11.77
C SER A 8 -92.46 -77.16 -11.33
N VAL A 9 -93.23 -77.37 -10.25
CA VAL A 9 -94.66 -77.76 -10.23
C VAL A 9 -94.94 -79.13 -10.88
N ILE A 10 -95.27 -80.13 -10.06
CA ILE A 10 -96.19 -81.23 -10.43
C ILE A 10 -97.04 -81.61 -9.19
N ASP A 11 -98.36 -81.42 -9.37
CA ASP A 11 -99.46 -81.82 -8.49
C ASP A 11 -99.52 -83.33 -8.25
N ARG A 12 -100.02 -83.70 -7.07
CA ARG A 12 -100.29 -85.07 -6.65
C ARG A 12 -101.77 -85.25 -6.36
N GLU A 13 -102.30 -86.31 -6.98
CA GLU A 13 -103.32 -87.24 -6.47
C GLU A 13 -104.76 -86.74 -6.31
N ASP A 14 -105.54 -87.05 -7.34
CA ASP A 14 -106.98 -87.28 -7.25
C ASP A 14 -107.23 -88.74 -6.80
N GLN A 15 -107.96 -88.91 -5.70
CA GLN A 15 -108.40 -90.19 -5.15
C GLN A 15 -109.86 -90.43 -5.53
N GLY A 16 -110.15 -91.56 -6.17
CA GLY A 16 -111.53 -92.02 -6.42
C GLY A 16 -111.57 -93.53 -6.65
N LYS A 17 -111.78 -94.28 -5.57
CA LYS A 17 -112.02 -95.72 -5.57
C LYS A 17 -113.44 -96.06 -6.03
N GLY A 18 -113.58 -97.23 -6.66
CA GLY A 18 -114.84 -97.94 -6.86
C GLY A 18 -114.98 -98.35 -8.33
N GLU A 19 -115.19 -99.59 -8.71
CA GLU A 19 -115.61 -100.77 -7.98
C GLU A 19 -115.55 -101.91 -9.01
N LEU A 20 -115.33 -103.13 -8.51
CA LEU A 20 -115.88 -104.37 -9.08
C LEU A 20 -115.47 -104.71 -10.52
N ALA A 21 -114.37 -105.44 -10.70
CA ALA A 21 -114.29 -106.89 -10.53
C ALA A 21 -114.43 -107.64 -11.87
N MET A 22 -113.36 -108.40 -12.17
CA MET A 22 -113.49 -109.74 -12.73
C MET A 22 -113.88 -109.89 -14.20
N THR A 23 -113.42 -109.00 -15.10
CA THR A 23 -113.41 -109.30 -16.55
C THR A 23 -112.25 -108.68 -17.35
N GLN A 24 -111.23 -108.12 -16.68
CA GLN A 24 -109.97 -107.71 -17.34
C GLN A 24 -108.72 -108.25 -16.61
N LEU A 25 -108.89 -109.29 -15.80
CA LEU A 25 -107.82 -110.08 -15.17
C LEU A 25 -107.09 -111.02 -16.17
N THR A 26 -107.35 -110.86 -17.47
CA THR A 26 -106.70 -111.59 -18.57
C THR A 26 -106.09 -110.70 -19.64
N ASP A 27 -106.14 -109.37 -19.47
CA ASP A 27 -105.45 -108.39 -20.35
C ASP A 27 -104.41 -107.53 -19.61
N VAL A 28 -104.03 -107.97 -18.41
CA VAL A 28 -102.83 -107.51 -17.68
C VAL A 28 -101.58 -108.33 -18.08
N LEU A 29 -101.67 -109.11 -19.16
CA LEU A 29 -100.59 -109.98 -19.67
C LEU A 29 -100.16 -109.69 -21.12
N ALA A 30 -100.52 -108.54 -21.69
CA ALA A 30 -100.19 -108.19 -23.08
C ALA A 30 -99.73 -106.74 -23.32
N THR A 31 -99.14 -106.07 -22.32
CA THR A 31 -97.92 -105.31 -22.63
C THR A 31 -96.79 -106.32 -22.65
N SER A 32 -96.60 -106.99 -23.79
CA SER A 32 -95.33 -107.67 -24.06
C SER A 32 -94.28 -106.57 -24.08
N VAL A 33 -93.73 -106.27 -22.91
CA VAL A 33 -92.48 -105.55 -22.79
C VAL A 33 -91.52 -106.38 -23.61
N ASP A 34 -91.16 -105.92 -24.81
CA ASP A 34 -90.12 -106.54 -25.59
C ASP A 34 -88.85 -106.40 -24.75
N VAL A 35 -88.52 -107.45 -24.03
CA VAL A 35 -87.37 -107.51 -23.14
C VAL A 35 -86.11 -107.17 -23.92
N ALA A 36 -86.06 -107.47 -25.23
CA ALA A 36 -84.96 -107.09 -26.10
C ALA A 36 -84.91 -105.56 -26.35
N ASP A 37 -86.05 -104.88 -26.47
CA ASP A 37 -86.08 -103.42 -26.67
C ASP A 37 -85.79 -102.65 -25.38
N VAL A 38 -86.21 -103.18 -24.22
CA VAL A 38 -85.81 -102.64 -22.90
C VAL A 38 -84.32 -102.86 -22.63
N LEU A 39 -83.78 -104.05 -22.92
CA LEU A 39 -82.35 -104.32 -22.81
C LEU A 39 -81.55 -103.39 -23.71
N ARG A 40 -81.96 -103.19 -24.98
CA ARG A 40 -81.28 -102.28 -25.91
C ARG A 40 -81.32 -100.82 -25.44
N LYS A 41 -82.42 -100.36 -24.87
CA LYS A 41 -82.53 -99.01 -24.28
C LYS A 41 -81.67 -98.87 -23.01
N LEU A 42 -81.62 -99.91 -22.17
CA LEU A 42 -80.76 -99.92 -20.99
C LEU A 42 -79.28 -99.95 -21.38
N GLU A 43 -78.88 -100.75 -22.38
CA GLU A 43 -77.53 -100.75 -22.95
C GLU A 43 -77.17 -99.38 -23.52
N ALA A 44 -78.04 -98.76 -24.32
CA ALA A 44 -77.82 -97.41 -24.85
C ALA A 44 -77.73 -96.34 -23.74
N LEU A 45 -78.50 -96.47 -22.65
CA LEU A 45 -78.39 -95.60 -21.49
C LEU A 45 -77.08 -95.82 -20.72
N VAL A 46 -76.67 -97.07 -20.53
CA VAL A 46 -75.39 -97.42 -19.91
C VAL A 46 -74.23 -96.86 -20.74
N GLU A 47 -74.24 -97.04 -22.06
CA GLU A 47 -73.26 -96.45 -22.97
C GLU A 47 -73.28 -94.93 -22.90
N HIS A 48 -74.46 -94.29 -22.88
CA HIS A 48 -74.58 -92.83 -22.75
C HIS A 48 -73.98 -92.30 -21.44
N TRP A 49 -74.25 -92.97 -20.32
CA TRP A 49 -73.67 -92.60 -19.03
C TRP A 49 -72.18 -92.89 -18.96
N GLN A 50 -71.69 -93.96 -19.57
CA GLN A 50 -70.26 -94.25 -19.69
C GLN A 50 -69.53 -93.17 -20.50
N HIS A 51 -70.05 -92.79 -21.67
CA HIS A 51 -69.49 -91.70 -22.47
C HIS A 51 -69.52 -90.37 -21.74
N THR A 52 -70.60 -90.09 -21.01
CA THR A 52 -70.75 -88.86 -20.23
C THR A 52 -69.77 -88.82 -19.04
N ALA A 53 -69.60 -89.94 -18.33
CA ALA A 53 -68.64 -90.07 -17.24
C ALA A 53 -67.20 -89.93 -17.75
N GLU A 54 -66.88 -90.53 -18.89
CA GLU A 54 -65.55 -90.41 -19.50
C GLU A 54 -65.26 -88.98 -19.96
N ARG A 55 -66.24 -88.28 -20.55
CA ARG A 55 -66.11 -86.86 -20.88
C ARG A 55 -65.87 -86.00 -19.63
N PHE A 56 -66.61 -86.23 -18.55
CA PHE A 56 -66.38 -85.52 -17.29
C PHE A 56 -65.01 -85.84 -16.68
N ARG A 57 -64.54 -87.09 -16.81
CA ARG A 57 -63.20 -87.50 -16.36
C ARG A 57 -62.11 -86.74 -17.11
N VAL A 58 -62.21 -86.63 -18.43
CA VAL A 58 -61.25 -85.88 -19.26
C VAL A 58 -61.29 -84.38 -18.93
N GLN A 59 -62.49 -83.79 -18.83
CA GLN A 59 -62.66 -82.38 -18.44
C GLN A 59 -62.08 -82.10 -17.05
N TRP A 60 -62.24 -83.02 -16.10
CA TRP A 60 -61.65 -82.92 -14.78
C TRP A 60 -60.12 -82.96 -14.84
N GLN A 61 -59.53 -83.88 -15.62
CA GLN A 61 -58.09 -83.98 -15.78
C GLN A 61 -57.49 -82.74 -16.44
N GLU A 62 -58.15 -82.19 -17.45
CA GLU A 62 -57.73 -80.95 -18.11
C GLU A 62 -57.84 -79.75 -17.15
N SER A 63 -58.91 -79.68 -16.36
CA SER A 63 -59.08 -78.63 -15.34
C SER A 63 -58.01 -78.72 -14.25
N GLU A 64 -57.70 -79.91 -13.76
CA GLU A 64 -56.62 -80.14 -12.79
C GLU A 64 -55.26 -79.75 -13.36
N TRP A 65 -55.01 -80.01 -14.65
CA TRP A 65 -53.77 -79.60 -15.32
C TRP A 65 -53.63 -78.07 -15.39
N TYR A 66 -54.66 -77.35 -15.85
CA TYR A 66 -54.66 -75.87 -15.86
C TYR A 66 -54.58 -75.27 -14.45
N LEU A 67 -55.20 -75.90 -13.46
CA LEU A 67 -55.04 -75.50 -12.05
C LEU A 67 -53.60 -75.70 -11.57
N GLY A 68 -52.92 -76.75 -12.02
CA GLY A 68 -51.49 -76.94 -11.79
C GLY A 68 -50.63 -75.83 -12.41
N GLU A 69 -50.88 -75.50 -13.68
CA GLU A 69 -50.18 -74.43 -14.41
C GLU A 69 -50.38 -73.06 -13.75
N THR A 70 -51.62 -72.74 -13.36
CA THR A 70 -51.92 -71.49 -12.66
C THR A 70 -51.31 -71.43 -11.27
N ARG A 71 -51.25 -72.54 -10.52
CA ARG A 71 -50.53 -72.60 -9.25
C ARG A 71 -49.03 -72.39 -9.42
N ALA A 72 -48.43 -72.98 -10.46
CA ALA A 72 -47.00 -72.80 -10.76
C ALA A 72 -46.66 -71.35 -11.14
N THR A 73 -47.49 -70.70 -11.96
CA THR A 73 -47.31 -69.29 -12.31
C THR A 73 -47.51 -68.36 -11.11
N VAL A 74 -48.50 -68.63 -10.25
CA VAL A 74 -48.68 -67.88 -8.99
C VAL A 74 -47.47 -68.03 -8.08
N ALA A 75 -46.94 -69.25 -7.92
CA ALA A 75 -45.74 -69.49 -7.11
C ALA A 75 -44.53 -68.72 -7.66
N HIS A 76 -44.34 -68.71 -8.98
CA HIS A 76 -43.26 -67.94 -9.62
C HIS A 76 -43.39 -66.43 -9.40
N VAL A 77 -44.59 -65.87 -9.55
CA VAL A 77 -44.84 -64.44 -9.30
C VAL A 77 -44.65 -64.10 -7.82
N GLN A 78 -45.04 -64.98 -6.90
CA GLN A 78 -44.79 -64.80 -5.47
C GLN A 78 -43.29 -64.76 -5.16
N GLU A 79 -42.50 -65.65 -5.76
CA GLU A 79 -41.05 -65.66 -5.62
C GLU A 79 -40.40 -64.37 -6.16
N GLN A 80 -40.86 -63.88 -7.32
CA GLN A 80 -40.41 -62.59 -7.85
C GLN A 80 -40.78 -61.43 -6.92
N LEU A 81 -41.98 -61.42 -6.35
CA LEU A 81 -42.40 -60.39 -5.39
C LEU A 81 -41.57 -60.44 -4.10
N THR A 82 -41.23 -61.62 -3.59
CA THR A 82 -40.35 -61.74 -2.42
C THR A 82 -38.95 -61.22 -2.73
N SER A 83 -38.38 -61.58 -3.89
CA SER A 83 -37.07 -61.07 -4.32
C SER A 83 -37.06 -59.54 -4.50
N MET A 84 -38.13 -58.97 -5.09
CA MET A 84 -38.28 -57.52 -5.21
C MET A 84 -38.40 -56.83 -3.85
N ARG A 85 -39.12 -57.42 -2.89
CA ARG A 85 -39.23 -56.86 -1.53
C ARG A 85 -37.89 -56.88 -0.81
N GLU A 86 -37.11 -57.95 -0.96
CA GLU A 86 -35.78 -58.03 -0.38
C GLU A 86 -34.84 -56.97 -0.98
N THR A 87 -34.80 -56.84 -2.30
CA THR A 87 -33.96 -55.83 -2.97
C THR A 87 -34.39 -54.40 -2.62
N TYR A 88 -35.69 -54.13 -2.49
CA TYR A 88 -36.18 -52.85 -2.00
C TYR A 88 -35.77 -52.59 -0.55
N GLY A 89 -35.87 -53.60 0.33
CA GLY A 89 -35.41 -53.49 1.71
C GLY A 89 -33.92 -53.16 1.81
N TRP A 90 -33.08 -53.81 0.99
CA TRP A 90 -31.66 -53.49 0.89
C TRP A 90 -31.41 -52.05 0.43
N LEU A 91 -32.14 -51.59 -0.59
CA LEU A 91 -32.01 -50.23 -1.11
C LEU A 91 -32.46 -49.19 -0.07
N GLU A 92 -33.57 -49.43 0.62
CA GLU A 92 -34.06 -48.54 1.67
C GLU A 92 -33.08 -48.46 2.85
N HIS A 93 -32.49 -49.58 3.26
CA HIS A 93 -31.44 -49.59 4.27
C HIS A 93 -30.20 -48.80 3.82
N ALA A 94 -29.71 -49.05 2.60
CA ALA A 94 -28.57 -48.31 2.05
C ALA A 94 -28.86 -46.81 1.95
N TYR A 95 -30.07 -46.42 1.55
CA TYR A 95 -30.50 -45.02 1.49
C TYR A 95 -30.49 -44.38 2.88
N ARG A 96 -31.08 -45.04 3.89
CA ARG A 96 -31.10 -44.55 5.28
C ARG A 96 -29.70 -44.39 5.88
N GLU A 97 -28.71 -45.16 5.42
CA GLU A 97 -27.32 -45.01 5.85
C GLU A 97 -26.58 -43.87 5.14
N VAL A 98 -26.86 -43.64 3.85
CA VAL A 98 -26.15 -42.66 3.01
C VAL A 98 -26.73 -41.25 3.18
N GLU A 99 -28.05 -41.13 3.32
CA GLU A 99 -28.73 -39.84 3.47
C GLU A 99 -28.14 -38.95 4.59
N PRO A 100 -27.98 -39.42 5.85
CA PRO A 100 -27.41 -38.58 6.90
C PRO A 100 -25.96 -38.18 6.61
N ARG A 101 -25.16 -39.07 6.03
CA ARG A 101 -23.76 -38.78 5.67
C ARG A 101 -23.65 -37.68 4.61
N LEU A 102 -24.57 -37.65 3.65
CA LEU A 102 -24.62 -36.58 2.64
C LEU A 102 -25.05 -35.25 3.26
N HIS A 103 -25.97 -35.27 4.21
CA HIS A 103 -26.37 -34.07 4.95
C HIS A 103 -25.22 -33.54 5.82
N GLU A 104 -24.53 -34.41 6.55
CA GLU A 104 -23.33 -34.06 7.33
C GLU A 104 -22.24 -33.47 6.44
N ALA A 105 -21.92 -34.12 5.31
CA ALA A 105 -20.93 -33.61 4.36
C ALA A 105 -21.35 -32.25 3.75
N ALA A 106 -22.65 -32.02 3.55
CA ALA A 106 -23.15 -30.72 3.09
C ALA A 106 -22.96 -29.64 4.17
N HIS A 107 -23.22 -29.96 5.44
CA HIS A 107 -22.97 -29.07 6.56
C HIS A 107 -21.48 -28.75 6.71
N GLU A 108 -20.60 -29.75 6.68
CA GLU A 108 -19.14 -29.54 6.74
C GLU A 108 -18.63 -28.65 5.61
N ARG A 109 -19.16 -28.84 4.38
CA ARG A 109 -18.84 -27.99 3.25
C ARG A 109 -19.31 -26.55 3.47
N ASP A 110 -20.52 -26.37 3.99
CA ASP A 110 -21.09 -25.04 4.22
C ASP A 110 -20.35 -24.32 5.37
N ASP A 111 -19.88 -25.04 6.38
CA ASP A 111 -19.02 -24.53 7.46
C ASP A 111 -17.66 -24.10 6.91
N ALA A 112 -16.99 -24.96 6.14
CA ALA A 112 -15.73 -24.63 5.50
C ALA A 112 -15.85 -23.42 4.55
N ASN A 113 -16.97 -23.30 3.83
CA ASN A 113 -17.24 -22.13 2.99
C ASN A 113 -17.40 -20.85 3.82
N ARG A 114 -18.06 -20.91 4.98
CA ARG A 114 -18.15 -19.77 5.91
C ARG A 114 -16.77 -19.35 6.40
N ASP A 115 -15.96 -20.30 6.85
CA ASP A 115 -14.59 -20.05 7.31
C ASP A 115 -13.73 -19.42 6.20
N LEU A 116 -13.86 -19.90 4.96
CA LEU A 116 -13.16 -19.33 3.81
C LEU A 116 -13.59 -17.89 3.50
N VAL A 117 -14.86 -17.56 3.66
CA VAL A 117 -15.36 -16.18 3.48
C VAL A 117 -14.80 -15.27 4.58
N GLU A 118 -14.80 -15.72 5.83
CA GLU A 118 -14.23 -14.97 6.96
C GLU A 118 -12.73 -14.76 6.78
N ALA A 119 -11.98 -15.79 6.36
CA ALA A 119 -10.56 -15.69 6.08
C ALA A 119 -10.25 -14.72 4.94
N ARG A 120 -11.07 -14.70 3.88
CA ARG A 120 -10.95 -13.73 2.78
C ARG A 120 -11.20 -12.30 3.26
N ALA A 121 -12.25 -12.09 4.06
CA ALA A 121 -12.56 -10.78 4.62
C ALA A 121 -11.42 -10.27 5.53
N ALA A 122 -10.86 -11.14 6.37
CA ALA A 122 -9.70 -10.82 7.21
C ALA A 122 -8.46 -10.49 6.37
N HIS A 123 -8.20 -11.27 5.31
CA HIS A 123 -7.09 -11.01 4.39
C HIS A 123 -7.24 -9.65 3.67
N GLU A 124 -8.44 -9.33 3.19
CA GLU A 124 -8.70 -8.03 2.58
C GLU A 124 -8.53 -6.87 3.57
N ALA A 125 -8.97 -7.04 4.82
CA ALA A 125 -8.77 -6.03 5.86
C ALA A 125 -7.28 -5.80 6.14
N LEU A 126 -6.50 -6.88 6.26
CA LEU A 126 -5.05 -6.81 6.41
C LEU A 126 -4.39 -6.13 5.19
N LEU A 127 -4.85 -6.43 3.98
CA LEU A 127 -4.32 -5.81 2.76
C LEU A 127 -4.59 -4.29 2.74
N ARG A 128 -5.80 -3.86 3.12
CA ARG A 128 -6.14 -2.43 3.26
C ARG A 128 -5.23 -1.74 4.26
N GLN A 129 -5.06 -2.33 5.45
CA GLN A 129 -4.16 -1.79 6.47
C GLN A 129 -2.71 -1.71 5.96
N HIS A 130 -2.25 -2.72 5.22
CA HIS A 130 -0.91 -2.72 4.65
C HIS A 130 -0.69 -1.61 3.62
N LEU A 131 -1.72 -1.32 2.80
CA LEU A 131 -1.70 -0.22 1.83
C LEU A 131 -1.70 1.14 2.53
N GLU A 132 -2.50 1.29 3.58
CA GLU A 132 -2.53 2.51 4.42
C GLU A 132 -1.16 2.77 5.05
N MET A 133 -0.57 1.77 5.71
CA MET A 133 0.79 1.88 6.28
C MET A 133 1.84 2.19 5.21
N ALA A 134 1.73 1.61 4.02
CA ALA A 134 2.65 1.92 2.92
C ALA A 134 2.52 3.37 2.44
N ALA A 135 1.29 3.91 2.41
CA ALA A 135 1.05 5.31 2.09
C ALA A 135 1.58 6.26 3.18
N GLU A 136 1.38 5.93 4.45
CA GLU A 136 1.94 6.67 5.58
C GLU A 136 3.48 6.68 5.55
N LEU A 137 4.11 5.54 5.29
CA LEU A 137 5.57 5.44 5.13
C LEU A 137 6.08 6.26 3.94
N ALA A 138 5.35 6.28 2.82
CA ALA A 138 5.70 7.11 1.67
C ALA A 138 5.60 8.61 2.03
N GLY A 139 4.57 9.02 2.75
CA GLY A 139 4.41 10.38 3.27
C GLY A 139 5.56 10.77 4.20
N ALA A 140 5.86 9.94 5.19
CA ALA A 140 6.97 10.19 6.14
C ALA A 140 8.34 10.29 5.43
N ARG A 141 8.59 9.49 4.40
CA ARG A 141 9.81 9.61 3.58
C ARG A 141 9.88 10.95 2.87
N HIS A 142 8.77 11.41 2.29
CA HIS A 142 8.70 12.71 1.66
C HIS A 142 8.98 13.85 2.65
N ASP A 143 8.42 13.78 3.86
CA ASP A 143 8.65 14.77 4.91
C ASP A 143 10.11 14.79 5.36
N VAL A 144 10.74 13.63 5.53
CA VAL A 144 12.17 13.53 5.86
C VAL A 144 13.04 14.12 4.75
N GLU A 145 12.72 13.88 3.49
CA GLU A 145 13.43 14.50 2.36
C GLU A 145 13.24 16.02 2.33
N ALA A 146 12.02 16.51 2.61
CA ALA A 146 11.75 17.94 2.70
C ALA A 146 12.54 18.61 3.85
N MET A 147 12.55 17.98 5.02
CA MET A 147 13.36 18.42 6.17
C MET A 147 14.86 18.42 5.84
N ARG A 148 15.35 17.39 5.13
CA ARG A 148 16.74 17.32 4.70
C ARG A 148 17.10 18.48 3.77
N ARG A 149 16.29 18.75 2.73
CA ARG A 149 16.51 19.87 1.80
C ARG A 149 16.47 21.22 2.53
N PHE A 150 15.56 21.37 3.49
CA PHE A 150 15.49 22.55 4.33
C PHE A 150 16.76 22.73 5.18
N ALA A 151 17.22 21.67 5.84
CA ALA A 151 18.46 21.68 6.63
C ALA A 151 19.68 22.01 5.76
N GLU A 152 19.80 21.43 4.57
CA GLU A 152 20.85 21.74 3.59
C GLU A 152 20.83 23.23 3.21
N THR A 153 19.64 23.81 2.98
CA THR A 153 19.49 25.24 2.66
C THR A 153 19.90 26.13 3.84
N VAL A 154 19.51 25.77 5.07
CA VAL A 154 19.89 26.51 6.28
C VAL A 154 21.40 26.44 6.48
N GLN A 155 22.01 25.26 6.27
CA GLN A 155 23.45 25.07 6.38
C GLN A 155 24.21 25.93 5.36
N GLN A 156 23.76 25.96 4.10
CA GLN A 156 24.34 26.83 3.07
C GLN A 156 24.29 28.31 3.46
N LYS A 157 23.17 28.78 4.04
CA LYS A 157 23.04 30.17 4.54
C LYS A 157 23.99 30.43 5.70
N LEU A 158 24.10 29.50 6.64
CA LEU A 158 25.01 29.61 7.78
C LEU A 158 26.47 29.70 7.31
N ASP A 159 26.87 28.87 6.35
CA ASP A 159 28.23 28.86 5.82
C ASP A 159 28.52 30.14 5.01
N ALA A 160 27.53 30.69 4.30
CA ALA A 160 27.64 31.99 3.66
C ALA A 160 27.83 33.13 4.67
N GLU A 161 27.08 33.13 5.78
CA GLU A 161 27.26 34.12 6.85
C GLU A 161 28.60 33.98 7.58
N ARG A 162 29.08 32.75 7.79
CA ARG A 162 30.44 32.49 8.33
C ARG A 162 31.49 33.06 7.39
N ALA A 163 31.40 32.80 6.09
CA ALA A 163 32.32 33.35 5.10
C ALA A 163 32.30 34.88 5.05
N ARG A 164 31.11 35.51 5.18
CA ARG A 164 30.99 36.97 5.31
C ARG A 164 31.67 37.48 6.58
N GLY A 165 31.49 36.79 7.70
CA GLY A 165 32.14 37.10 8.97
C GLY A 165 33.67 37.01 8.87
N ASP A 166 34.19 35.95 8.25
CA ASP A 166 35.63 35.76 8.04
C ASP A 166 36.22 36.85 7.12
N ALA A 167 35.50 37.21 6.06
CA ALA A 167 35.90 38.30 5.17
C ALA A 167 35.95 39.66 5.91
N LEU A 168 34.92 39.97 6.70
CA LEU A 168 34.88 41.20 7.50
C LEU A 168 35.99 41.21 8.57
N ALA A 169 36.28 40.07 9.20
CA ALA A 169 37.38 39.94 10.14
C ALA A 169 38.74 40.20 9.46
N ALA A 170 38.94 39.68 8.24
CA ALA A 170 40.15 39.95 7.46
C ALA A 170 40.27 41.44 7.08
N GLU A 171 39.17 42.10 6.71
CA GLU A 171 39.13 43.54 6.44
C GLU A 171 39.48 44.36 7.69
N LEU A 172 38.89 44.04 8.84
CA LEU A 172 39.20 44.71 10.11
C LEU A 172 40.68 44.53 10.49
N GLU A 173 41.23 43.34 10.29
CA GLU A 173 42.63 43.07 10.56
C GLU A 173 43.57 43.81 9.59
N ALA A 174 43.17 43.99 8.33
CA ALA A 174 43.90 44.83 7.39
C ALA A 174 43.86 46.32 7.78
N VAL A 175 42.71 46.81 8.25
CA VAL A 175 42.56 48.18 8.78
C VAL A 175 43.40 48.38 10.03
N ARG A 176 43.39 47.43 10.98
CA ARG A 176 44.24 47.45 12.18
C ARG A 176 45.72 47.51 11.81
N ARG A 177 46.19 46.62 10.94
CA ARG A 177 47.58 46.64 10.45
C ARG A 177 47.94 47.95 9.74
N ARG A 178 46.99 48.58 9.03
CA ARG A 178 47.20 49.90 8.40
C ARG A 178 47.29 51.02 9.43
N ALA A 179 46.48 50.98 10.48
CA ALA A 179 46.52 51.93 11.59
C ALA A 179 47.80 51.77 12.42
N GLU A 180 48.21 50.55 12.75
CA GLU A 180 49.45 50.27 13.50
C GLU A 180 50.71 50.74 12.76
N ARG A 181 50.76 50.60 11.43
CA ARG A 181 51.86 51.16 10.61
C ARG A 181 51.89 52.70 10.61
N ARG A 182 50.84 53.39 11.09
CA ARG A 182 50.70 54.85 10.96
C ARG A 182 50.14 55.48 12.23
N SER A 183 51.04 56.00 13.07
CA SER A 183 50.66 56.62 14.36
C SER A 183 49.95 57.97 14.25
N LYS A 184 50.08 58.72 13.13
CA LYS A 184 49.46 60.06 12.95
C LYS A 184 49.04 60.36 11.50
N SER A 185 47.95 61.11 11.34
CA SER A 185 47.44 61.58 10.03
C SER A 185 48.36 62.63 9.40
N ARG A 186 48.48 62.63 8.08
CA ARG A 186 49.25 63.60 7.28
C ARG A 186 48.28 64.39 6.41
N THR A 187 48.32 65.71 6.51
CA THR A 187 47.48 66.63 5.73
C THR A 187 48.34 67.49 4.82
N HIS A 188 47.83 67.81 3.63
CA HIS A 188 48.49 68.75 2.73
C HIS A 188 48.05 70.16 3.13
N HIS A 189 49.00 71.03 3.48
CA HIS A 189 48.70 72.39 3.91
C HIS A 189 49.45 73.39 3.01
N PRO A 190 48.79 73.93 1.97
CA PRO A 190 49.46 74.76 0.97
C PRO A 190 50.00 76.07 1.56
N ASP A 191 49.38 76.59 2.62
CA ASP A 191 49.80 77.86 3.24
C ASP A 191 50.97 77.72 4.24
N LEU A 192 51.47 76.49 4.47
CA LEU A 192 52.66 76.26 5.28
C LEU A 192 53.89 76.18 4.38
N ILE A 193 54.90 76.96 4.73
CA ILE A 193 56.21 76.94 4.09
C ILE A 193 57.20 76.36 5.11
N ALA A 194 58.02 75.43 4.66
CA ALA A 194 59.13 74.90 5.44
C ALA A 194 60.46 75.27 4.80
N GLU A 195 61.39 75.69 5.64
CA GLU A 195 62.79 75.80 5.33
C GLU A 195 63.54 74.70 6.06
N VAL A 196 64.32 73.93 5.32
CA VAL A 196 65.15 72.86 5.86
C VAL A 196 66.59 73.19 5.54
N HIS A 197 67.40 73.31 6.58
CA HIS A 197 68.82 73.58 6.51
C HIS A 197 69.62 72.39 7.02
N ALA A 198 70.75 72.11 6.40
CA ALA A 198 71.77 71.24 6.96
C ALA A 198 72.37 71.88 8.23
N VAL A 199 73.06 71.08 9.04
CA VAL A 199 73.68 71.54 10.30
C VAL A 199 74.76 72.60 10.06
N ASP A 200 75.41 72.57 8.89
CA ASP A 200 76.38 73.57 8.43
C ASP A 200 75.74 74.88 7.92
N GLY A 201 74.40 74.95 7.88
CA GLY A 201 73.64 76.10 7.44
C GLY A 201 73.28 76.11 5.96
N GLN A 202 73.65 75.08 5.18
CA GLN A 202 73.24 74.98 3.77
C GLN A 202 71.72 74.80 3.66
N LEU A 203 71.04 75.61 2.84
CA LEU A 203 69.61 75.44 2.55
C LEU A 203 69.42 74.18 1.67
N LEU A 204 68.63 73.24 2.18
CA LEU A 204 68.34 71.96 1.52
C LEU A 204 66.95 71.92 0.88
N PHE A 205 66.00 72.68 1.44
CA PHE A 205 64.64 72.80 0.91
C PHE A 205 64.02 74.11 1.37
N HIS A 206 63.31 74.77 0.46
CA HIS A 206 62.45 75.90 0.76
C HIS A 206 61.18 75.79 -0.08
N GLY A 207 60.02 75.71 0.58
CA GLY A 207 58.74 75.67 -0.11
C GLY A 207 57.65 74.99 0.69
N CYS A 208 56.54 74.68 0.03
CA CYS A 208 55.40 74.01 0.64
C CYS A 208 55.71 72.50 0.77
N PRO A 209 55.69 71.92 1.99
CA PRO A 209 55.82 70.49 2.16
C PRO A 209 54.69 69.73 1.46
N SER A 210 55.00 68.59 0.85
CA SER A 210 54.00 67.74 0.17
C SER A 210 52.95 67.18 1.14
N ASN A 211 53.33 66.95 2.39
CA ASN A 211 52.39 66.75 3.49
C ASN A 211 53.06 67.03 4.84
N VAL A 212 52.24 67.39 5.82
CA VAL A 212 52.66 67.76 7.18
C VAL A 212 51.89 66.92 8.19
N SER A 213 52.56 66.56 9.28
CA SER A 213 51.97 65.95 10.47
C SER A 213 52.64 66.53 11.71
N LEU A 214 52.05 66.31 12.89
CA LEU A 214 52.64 66.78 14.15
C LEU A 214 54.07 66.25 14.42
N THR A 215 54.46 65.15 13.78
CA THR A 215 55.75 64.48 14.00
C THR A 215 56.66 64.50 12.79
N GLY A 216 56.27 65.12 11.67
CA GLY A 216 57.11 65.06 10.48
C GLY A 216 56.55 65.76 9.24
N LEU A 217 57.45 66.02 8.30
CA LEU A 217 57.22 66.67 7.01
C LEU A 217 57.64 65.74 5.87
N ALA A 218 56.91 65.79 4.75
CA ALA A 218 57.38 65.27 3.47
C ALA A 218 57.76 66.43 2.55
N LEU A 219 58.91 66.30 1.90
CA LEU A 219 59.54 67.33 1.08
C LEU A 219 59.68 66.81 -0.35
N ALA A 220 59.34 67.66 -1.32
CA ALA A 220 59.68 67.45 -2.72
C ALA A 220 60.93 68.26 -3.02
N LEU A 221 62.03 67.59 -3.32
CA LEU A 221 63.36 68.16 -3.42
C LEU A 221 63.74 68.29 -4.89
N ASP A 222 64.43 69.37 -5.24
CA ASP A 222 64.96 69.57 -6.59
C ASP A 222 66.24 68.74 -6.82
N GLU A 223 67.01 68.50 -5.75
CA GLU A 223 68.25 67.73 -5.77
C GLU A 223 68.23 66.58 -4.75
N PRO A 224 68.95 65.47 -5.00
CA PRO A 224 69.04 64.37 -4.07
C PRO A 224 69.85 64.77 -2.83
N LEU A 225 69.31 64.50 -1.64
CA LEU A 225 70.02 64.72 -0.37
C LEU A 225 71.12 63.68 -0.18
N ALA A 226 72.29 64.11 0.29
CA ALA A 226 73.40 63.22 0.60
C ALA A 226 73.04 62.20 1.70
N GLU A 227 73.51 60.96 1.56
CA GLU A 227 73.23 59.88 2.51
C GLU A 227 73.79 60.15 3.92
N SER A 228 74.81 61.00 4.04
CA SER A 228 75.44 61.37 5.31
C SER A 228 74.67 62.41 6.14
N LEU A 229 73.61 63.01 5.59
CA LEU A 229 72.83 64.06 6.25
C LEU A 229 71.70 63.46 7.09
N ASP A 230 71.94 63.12 8.36
CA ASP A 230 70.89 62.53 9.21
C ASP A 230 70.02 63.55 9.95
N PHE A 231 70.59 64.70 10.33
CA PHE A 231 69.89 65.75 11.07
C PHE A 231 69.87 67.07 10.30
N VAL A 232 68.75 67.78 10.43
CA VAL A 232 68.50 69.06 9.75
C VAL A 232 67.83 70.04 10.70
N LYS A 233 68.08 71.33 10.51
CA LYS A 233 67.30 72.38 11.16
C LYS A 233 66.07 72.66 10.29
N VAL A 234 64.89 72.57 10.88
CA VAL A 234 63.62 72.83 10.21
C VAL A 234 63.00 74.09 10.79
N THR A 235 62.61 75.01 9.92
CA THR A 235 61.83 76.19 10.28
C THR A 235 60.52 76.14 9.51
N ILE A 236 59.39 76.16 10.22
CA ILE A 236 58.06 76.14 9.64
C ILE A 236 57.41 77.50 9.87
N TYR A 237 56.90 78.12 8.82
CA TYR A 237 56.19 79.39 8.93
C TYR A 237 55.04 79.47 7.93
N GLY A 238 54.13 80.39 8.20
CA GLY A 238 52.93 80.58 7.38
C GLY A 238 51.86 81.36 8.14
N PRO A 239 50.80 81.79 7.46
CA PRO A 239 49.73 82.60 8.06
C PRO A 239 49.07 81.89 9.25
N ALA A 240 48.94 80.55 9.18
CA ALA A 240 48.29 79.73 10.20
C ALA A 240 49.11 79.59 11.50
N VAL A 241 50.42 79.85 11.45
CA VAL A 241 51.34 79.64 12.59
C VAL A 241 51.69 80.96 13.27
N GLY A 242 51.60 82.09 12.55
CA GLY A 242 51.83 83.44 13.06
C GLY A 242 53.30 83.77 13.39
N ARG A 243 54.01 82.90 14.12
CA ARG A 243 55.45 82.97 14.38
C ARG A 243 56.16 81.74 13.80
N PRO A 244 57.40 81.86 13.28
CA PRO A 244 58.15 80.70 12.82
C PRO A 244 58.37 79.69 13.94
N ILE A 245 58.10 78.42 13.66
CA ILE A 245 58.40 77.30 14.54
C ILE A 245 59.74 76.72 14.13
N GLU A 246 60.68 76.70 15.06
CA GLU A 246 61.96 76.01 14.88
C GLU A 246 61.88 74.59 15.46
N ALA A 247 62.44 73.63 14.73
CA ALA A 247 62.56 72.25 15.17
C ALA A 247 63.84 71.62 14.64
N ILE A 248 64.36 70.63 15.38
CA ILE A 248 65.37 69.72 14.84
C ILE A 248 64.66 68.55 14.18
N GLY A 249 64.97 68.34 12.92
CA GLY A 249 64.48 67.26 12.10
C GLY A 249 65.50 66.14 11.92
N ARG A 250 65.02 64.90 11.79
CA ARG A 250 65.81 63.74 11.34
C ARG A 250 65.29 63.26 10.00
N LEU A 251 66.16 63.11 9.02
CA LEU A 251 65.79 62.55 7.72
C LEU A 251 65.57 61.03 7.86
N VAL A 252 64.33 60.59 7.70
CA VAL A 252 63.89 59.20 7.98
C VAL A 252 63.64 58.37 6.74
N TRP A 253 63.43 59.00 5.59
CA TRP A 253 63.40 58.31 4.29
C TRP A 253 63.79 59.29 3.18
N ARG A 254 64.42 58.77 2.12
CA ARG A 254 64.87 59.52 0.96
C ARG A 254 64.61 58.65 -0.28
N GLN A 255 64.09 59.23 -1.35
CA GLN A 255 63.86 58.55 -2.62
C GLN A 255 64.28 59.47 -3.76
N SER A 256 65.17 58.99 -4.63
CA SER A 256 65.55 59.66 -5.87
C SER A 256 65.13 58.78 -7.03
N ALA A 257 64.21 59.28 -7.86
CA ALA A 257 63.85 58.68 -9.14
C ALA A 257 64.14 59.69 -10.25
N ASP A 258 64.32 59.23 -11.51
CA ASP A 258 64.88 59.97 -12.66
C ASP A 258 64.32 61.39 -12.91
N GLN A 259 63.18 61.75 -12.31
CA GLN A 259 62.55 63.08 -12.41
C GLN A 259 61.95 63.62 -11.10
N SER A 260 62.19 62.99 -9.95
CA SER A 260 61.70 63.51 -8.65
C SER A 260 62.56 63.03 -7.48
N CYS A 261 63.05 63.97 -6.66
CA CYS A 261 63.63 63.66 -5.36
C CYS A 261 62.56 63.92 -4.28
N GLN A 262 62.38 62.97 -3.36
CA GLN A 262 61.49 63.12 -2.22
C GLN A 262 62.20 62.71 -0.94
N GLY A 263 61.84 63.39 0.15
CA GLY A 263 62.40 63.11 1.47
C GLY A 263 61.34 63.21 2.56
N GLY A 264 61.55 62.45 3.62
CA GLY A 264 60.79 62.59 4.86
C GLY A 264 61.67 63.04 6.00
N CYS A 265 61.19 64.02 6.74
CA CYS A 265 61.82 64.56 7.92
C CYS A 265 60.92 64.32 9.14
N GLU A 266 61.43 63.66 10.17
CA GLU A 266 60.78 63.51 11.48
C GLU A 266 61.18 64.65 12.42
N LEU A 267 60.22 65.33 13.03
CA LEU A 267 60.44 66.47 13.90
C LEU A 267 60.67 65.98 15.35
N LEU A 268 61.92 66.02 15.81
CA LEU A 268 62.33 65.46 17.09
C LEU A 268 62.26 66.49 18.23
N ASP A 269 62.94 67.62 18.06
CA ASP A 269 63.13 68.63 19.10
C ASP A 269 62.44 69.93 18.68
N MET A 270 61.19 70.08 19.09
CA MET A 270 60.35 71.26 18.85
C MET A 270 59.84 71.75 20.21
N SER A 271 59.81 73.07 20.40
CA SER A 271 59.30 73.65 21.64
C SER A 271 57.85 73.23 21.90
N PRO A 272 57.42 73.09 23.17
CA PRO A 272 56.04 72.75 23.51
C PRO A 272 55.02 73.75 22.94
N GLU A 273 55.37 75.04 22.91
CA GLU A 273 54.57 76.09 22.30
C GLU A 273 54.48 75.91 20.79
N GLY A 274 55.60 75.66 20.11
CA GLY A 274 55.63 75.40 18.67
C GLY A 274 54.83 74.15 18.28
N ARG A 275 54.91 73.08 19.08
CA ARG A 275 54.09 71.87 18.87
C ARG A 275 52.60 72.16 18.94
N LYS A 276 52.18 72.94 19.94
CA LYS A 276 50.77 73.31 20.12
C LYS A 276 50.28 74.19 18.96
N THR A 277 51.07 75.17 18.53
CA THR A 277 50.73 76.03 17.39
C THR A 277 50.67 75.24 16.08
N LEU A 278 51.57 74.27 15.87
CA LEU A 278 51.50 73.37 14.72
C LEU A 278 50.26 72.47 14.77
N GLU A 279 49.88 71.97 15.95
CA GLU A 279 48.65 71.19 16.14
C GLU A 279 47.40 71.99 15.77
N GLU A 280 47.30 73.23 16.27
CA GLU A 280 46.21 74.16 15.96
C GLU A 280 46.16 74.49 14.45
N ALA A 281 47.31 74.79 13.83
CA ALA A 281 47.40 75.06 12.40
C ALA A 281 46.93 73.86 11.56
N LEU A 282 47.36 72.64 11.92
CA LEU A 282 46.95 71.42 11.22
C LEU A 282 45.46 71.06 11.43
N ALA A 283 44.88 71.45 12.56
CA ALA A 283 43.45 71.26 12.83
C ALA A 283 42.55 72.25 12.06
N THR A 284 43.07 73.44 11.72
CA THR A 284 42.29 74.50 11.06
C THR A 284 42.16 74.29 9.53
N ALA A 285 43.02 73.45 8.95
CA ALA A 285 43.04 73.14 7.51
C ALA A 285 42.33 71.83 7.12
N ALA A 286 41.60 71.22 8.05
CA ALA A 286 40.79 70.01 7.82
C ALA A 286 39.33 70.34 7.51
#